data_AF-A0A561SN45-F1
#
_entry.id   AF-A0A561SN45-F1
#
_cell.length_a   1.000
_cell.length_b   1.000
_cell.length_c   1.000
_cell.angle_alpha   90.00
_cell.angle_beta   90.00
_cell.angle_gamma   90.00
#
_symmetry.space_group_name_H-M   'P 1'
#
loop_
_entity.id
_entity.type
_entity.pdbx_description
1 polymer ?
#
loop_
_entity_poly.entity_id
_entity_poly.type
_entity_poly.pdbx_seq_one_letter_code
_entity_poly.pdbx_strand_id
1 'polypeptide(L)'
;MLVEGVPLTSVPRTIVDVARTVGIEQAVVVADAALEAGLVDEAALAAAFARWSRRPGLPAARRAIGFAARGGGSVGVSRGRVAIARAGLPAPLLQWEVRRADGTFVGLPRLTG
;
A
#
# COMPACT_ATOMS: atom_id res chain seq x y z
N MET A 1 13.65 -16.73 5.61
CA MET A 1 12.61 -17.60 6.19
C MET A 1 12.54 -18.86 5.33
N LEU A 2 12.25 -20.02 5.92
CA LEU A 2 12.06 -21.28 5.19
C LEU A 2 10.63 -21.75 5.44
N VAL A 3 9.94 -22.21 4.40
CA VAL A 3 8.66 -22.94 4.50
C VAL A 3 8.86 -24.24 3.75
N GLU A 4 8.66 -25.38 4.42
CA GLU A 4 8.88 -26.71 3.84
C GLU A 4 10.28 -26.88 3.20
N GLY A 5 11.30 -26.23 3.77
CA GLY A 5 12.67 -26.25 3.26
C GLY A 5 12.95 -25.29 2.10
N VAL A 6 11.95 -24.54 1.63
CA VAL A 6 12.09 -23.58 0.53
C VAL A 6 12.43 -22.17 1.06
N PRO A 7 13.52 -21.53 0.61
CA PRO A 7 13.88 -20.18 1.03
C PRO A 7 12.91 -19.14 0.49
N LEU A 8 12.37 -18.33 1.40
CA LEU A 8 11.47 -17.22 1.12
C LEU A 8 12.17 -15.88 1.32
N THR A 9 11.73 -14.89 0.55
CA THR A 9 12.07 -13.48 0.76
C THR A 9 11.41 -12.94 2.04
N SER A 10 12.02 -11.92 2.64
CA SER A 10 11.37 -11.17 3.72
C SER A 10 10.18 -10.36 3.15
N VAL A 11 9.17 -10.08 3.98
CA VAL A 11 8.00 -9.28 3.58
C VAL A 11 8.39 -7.96 2.89
N PRO A 12 9.29 -7.11 3.44
CA PRO A 12 9.69 -5.87 2.76
C PRO A 12 10.31 -6.11 1.39
N ARG A 13 11.10 -7.19 1.24
CA ARG A 13 11.72 -7.55 -0.04
C ARG A 13 10.68 -8.02 -1.05
N THR A 14 9.75 -8.88 -0.62
CA THR A 14 8.64 -9.35 -1.44
C THR A 14 7.82 -8.18 -1.99
N ILE A 15 7.50 -7.18 -1.15
CA ILE A 15 6.76 -5.99 -1.59
C ILE A 15 7.53 -5.20 -2.65
N VAL A 16 8.84 -4.99 -2.46
CA VAL A 16 9.67 -4.31 -3.47
C VAL A 16 9.75 -5.10 -4.78
N ASP A 17 9.85 -6.43 -4.70
CA ASP A 17 9.84 -7.31 -5.88
C ASP A 17 8.51 -7.22 -6.63
N VAL A 18 7.37 -7.27 -5.93
CA VAL A 18 6.03 -7.06 -6.52
C VAL A 18 5.92 -5.67 -7.14
N ALA A 19 6.30 -4.62 -6.42
CA ALA A 19 6.18 -3.23 -6.86
C ALA A 19 7.00 -2.91 -8.13
N ARG A 20 7.99 -3.75 -8.44
CA ARG A 20 8.79 -3.65 -9.67
C ARG A 20 8.16 -4.36 -10.86
N THR A 21 7.27 -5.33 -10.65
CA THR A 21 6.75 -6.23 -11.69
C THR A 21 5.30 -5.94 -12.05
N VAL A 22 4.52 -5.34 -11.14
CA VAL A 22 3.10 -5.05 -11.35
C VAL A 22 2.80 -3.56 -11.49
N GLY A 23 1.57 -3.23 -11.90
CA GLY A 23 1.10 -1.84 -11.96
C GLY A 23 1.00 -1.19 -10.59
N ILE A 24 1.15 0.14 -10.53
CA ILE A 24 1.18 0.91 -9.26
C ILE A 24 -0.02 0.61 -8.34
N GLU A 25 -1.22 0.41 -8.88
CA GLU A 25 -2.41 0.11 -8.08
C GLU A 25 -2.28 -1.23 -7.34
N GLN A 26 -1.84 -2.29 -8.02
CA GLN A 26 -1.64 -3.59 -7.40
C GLN A 26 -0.50 -3.53 -6.37
N ALA A 27 0.57 -2.80 -6.69
CA ALA A 27 1.69 -2.62 -5.78
C ALA A 27 1.29 -1.91 -4.49
N VAL A 28 0.49 -0.84 -4.59
CA VAL A 28 -0.04 -0.10 -3.43
C VAL A 28 -0.97 -0.97 -2.60
N VAL A 29 -1.88 -1.73 -3.23
CA VAL A 29 -2.77 -2.65 -2.50
C VAL A 29 -1.99 -3.64 -1.64
N VAL A 30 -0.93 -4.24 -2.21
CA VAL A 30 -0.09 -5.21 -1.49
C VAL A 30 0.68 -4.54 -0.35
N ALA A 31 1.24 -3.35 -0.59
CA ALA A 31 1.98 -2.61 0.43
C ALA A 31 1.07 -2.12 1.58
N ASP A 32 -0.09 -1.54 1.27
CA ASP A 32 -1.10 -1.11 2.25
C ASP A 32 -1.57 -2.30 3.09
N ALA A 33 -1.85 -3.45 2.48
CA ALA A 33 -2.27 -4.66 3.20
C ALA A 33 -1.19 -5.15 4.19
N ALA A 34 0.07 -5.13 3.79
CA ALA A 34 1.18 -5.54 4.66
C ALA A 34 1.41 -4.55 5.82
N LEU A 35 1.30 -3.24 5.55
CA LEU A 35 1.37 -2.19 6.56
C LEU A 35 0.20 -2.33 7.55
N GLU A 36 -1.02 -2.50 7.06
CA GLU A 36 -2.23 -2.66 7.88
C GLU A 36 -2.13 -3.90 8.79
N ALA A 37 -1.66 -5.02 8.26
CA ALA A 37 -1.43 -6.26 9.00
C ALA A 37 -0.23 -6.19 9.97
N GLY A 38 0.53 -5.09 10.00
CA GLY A 38 1.71 -4.93 10.85
C GLY A 38 2.87 -5.86 10.48
N LEU A 39 2.87 -6.41 9.26
CA LEU A 39 3.94 -7.29 8.77
C LEU A 39 5.21 -6.52 8.37
N VAL A 40 5.07 -5.21 8.18
CA VAL A 40 6.12 -4.28 7.80
C VAL A 40 5.75 -2.89 8.30
N ASP A 41 6.75 -2.04 8.48
CA ASP A 41 6.59 -0.59 8.66
C ASP A 41 7.21 0.18 7.49
N GLU A 42 6.91 1.47 7.40
CA GLU A 42 7.36 2.34 6.33
C GLU A 42 8.90 2.41 6.26
N ALA A 43 9.57 2.36 7.41
CA ALA A 43 11.02 2.40 7.51
C ALA A 43 11.68 1.14 6.94
N ALA A 44 11.16 -0.04 7.27
CA ALA A 44 11.63 -1.32 6.75
C ALA A 44 11.39 -1.44 5.25
N LEU A 45 10.27 -0.90 4.75
CA LEU A 45 9.98 -0.86 3.32
C LEU A 45 10.95 0.07 2.57
N ALA A 46 11.22 1.26 3.11
CA ALA A 46 12.20 2.19 2.57
C ALA A 46 13.63 1.61 2.58
N ALA A 47 14.03 0.97 3.68
CA ALA A 47 15.32 0.30 3.81
C ALA A 47 15.46 -0.85 2.82
N ALA A 48 14.41 -1.66 2.64
CA ALA A 48 14.41 -2.75 1.66
C ALA A 48 14.53 -2.23 0.22
N PHE A 49 13.86 -1.12 -0.11
CA PHE A 49 13.98 -0.45 -1.40
C PHE A 49 15.39 0.11 -1.64
N ALA A 50 16.01 0.73 -0.63
CA ALA A 50 17.33 1.34 -0.73
C ALA A 50 18.45 0.33 -1.05
N ARG A 51 18.25 -0.96 -0.76
CA ARG A 51 19.20 -2.04 -1.09
C ARG A 51 19.31 -2.34 -2.60
N TRP A 52 18.43 -1.76 -3.41
CA TRP A 52 18.42 -1.98 -4.85
C TRP A 52 19.14 -0.86 -5.60
N SER A 53 20.06 -1.23 -6.49
CA SER A 53 20.72 -0.30 -7.42
C SER A 53 20.43 -0.69 -8.87
N ARG A 54 20.05 0.30 -9.69
CA ARG A 54 19.96 0.22 -11.16
C ARG A 54 19.29 -1.06 -11.70
N ARG A 55 17.99 -1.23 -11.44
CA ARG A 55 17.16 -2.31 -12.00
C ARG A 55 15.93 -1.76 -12.73
N PRO A 56 15.43 -2.46 -13.77
CA PRO A 56 14.14 -2.17 -14.36
C PRO A 56 13.03 -2.14 -13.29
N GLY A 57 12.07 -1.23 -13.44
CA GLY A 57 10.92 -1.11 -12.55
C GLY A 57 11.16 -0.32 -11.26
N LEU A 58 12.40 0.08 -10.92
CA LEU A 58 12.67 0.85 -9.69
C LEU A 58 11.93 2.19 -9.60
N PRO A 59 11.78 2.99 -10.68
CA PRO A 59 10.99 4.21 -10.61
C PRO A 59 9.50 3.95 -10.29
N ALA A 60 8.94 2.85 -10.81
CA ALA A 60 7.56 2.46 -10.52
C ALA A 60 7.43 1.99 -9.07
N ALA A 61 8.36 1.16 -8.61
CA ALA A 61 8.40 0.68 -7.23
C ALA A 61 8.57 1.84 -6.23
N ARG A 62 9.43 2.83 -6.52
CA ARG A 62 9.58 4.02 -5.69
C ARG A 62 8.26 4.77 -5.52
N ARG A 63 7.51 4.95 -6.63
CA ARG A 63 6.19 5.60 -6.58
C ARG A 63 5.20 4.80 -5.75
N ALA A 64 5.12 3.49 -5.94
CA ALA A 64 4.21 2.65 -5.17
C ALA A 64 4.54 2.63 -3.67
N ILE A 65 5.82 2.48 -3.31
CA ILE A 65 6.27 2.49 -1.92
C ILE A 65 6.03 3.84 -1.26
N GLY A 66 6.31 4.95 -1.96
CA GLY A 66 6.01 6.29 -1.46
C GLY A 66 4.52 6.60 -1.38
N PHE A 67 3.68 5.79 -2.03
CA PHE A 67 2.22 5.93 -1.98
C PHE A 67 1.58 5.02 -0.93
N ALA A 68 2.29 4.01 -0.46
CA ALA A 68 1.78 3.09 0.56
C ALA A 68 1.43 3.85 1.85
N ALA A 69 0.30 3.52 2.47
CA ALA A 69 -0.05 4.05 3.79
C ALA A 69 -0.96 3.08 4.55
N ARG A 70 -0.84 3.11 5.87
CA ARG A 70 -1.79 2.45 6.79
C ARG A 70 -3.18 3.08 6.68
N GLY A 71 -4.22 2.30 6.94
CA GLY A 71 -5.61 2.76 6.90
C GLY A 71 -6.28 2.64 5.52
N GLY A 72 -5.61 2.03 4.53
CA GLY A 72 -6.19 1.61 3.25
C GLY A 72 -7.01 0.33 3.37
N GLY A 73 -7.97 0.30 4.31
CA GLY A 73 -8.66 -0.91 4.80
C GLY A 73 -9.54 -1.68 3.80
N SER A 74 -9.37 -1.44 2.49
CA SER A 74 -9.86 -2.29 1.41
C SER A 74 -9.08 -2.04 0.10
N VAL A 75 -9.11 -3.01 -0.81
CA VAL A 75 -8.53 -2.90 -2.17
C VAL A 75 -9.04 -1.65 -2.90
N GLY A 76 -10.35 -1.37 -2.82
CA GLY A 76 -10.93 -0.21 -3.47
C GLY A 76 -10.46 1.11 -2.88
N VAL A 77 -10.16 1.18 -1.57
CA VAL A 77 -9.60 2.39 -0.95
C VAL A 77 -8.19 2.65 -1.46
N SER A 78 -7.34 1.63 -1.50
CA SER A 78 -5.98 1.76 -2.07
C SER A 78 -6.01 2.21 -3.53
N ARG A 79 -6.88 1.59 -4.36
CA ARG A 79 -7.07 1.99 -5.77
C ARG A 79 -7.64 3.40 -5.91
N GLY A 80 -8.65 3.73 -5.11
CA GLY A 80 -9.30 5.04 -5.09
C GLY A 80 -8.31 6.15 -4.76
N ARG A 81 -7.42 5.93 -3.78
CA ARG A 81 -6.32 6.88 -3.49
C ARG A 81 -5.45 7.13 -4.71
N VAL A 82 -5.02 6.07 -5.41
CA VAL A 82 -4.20 6.21 -6.63
C VAL A 82 -4.96 6.98 -7.71
N ALA A 83 -6.26 6.71 -7.89
CA ALA A 83 -7.10 7.42 -8.85
C ALA A 83 -7.25 8.92 -8.51
N ILE A 84 -7.52 9.24 -7.24
CA ILE A 84 -7.60 10.62 -6.74
C ILE A 84 -6.29 11.36 -6.98
N ALA A 85 -5.16 10.75 -6.67
CA ALA A 85 -3.84 11.35 -6.90
C ALA A 85 -3.55 11.57 -8.38
N ARG A 86 -3.94 10.64 -9.26
CA ARG A 86 -3.82 10.81 -10.73
C ARG A 86 -4.71 11.92 -11.27
N ALA A 87 -5.86 12.16 -10.65
CA ALA A 87 -6.75 13.27 -10.99
C ALA A 87 -6.25 14.63 -10.49
N GLY A 88 -5.11 14.69 -9.79
CA GLY A 88 -4.55 15.92 -9.23
C GLY A 88 -5.33 16.46 -8.02
N LEU A 89 -6.15 15.61 -7.40
CA LEU A 89 -6.97 15.97 -6.26
C LEU A 89 -6.20 15.80 -4.93
N PRO A 90 -6.58 16.54 -3.87
CA PRO A 90 -5.99 16.35 -2.54
C PRO A 90 -6.12 14.92 -2.04
N ALA A 91 -5.11 14.45 -1.27
CA ALA A 91 -5.14 13.13 -0.67
C ALA A 91 -6.34 13.01 0.29
N PRO A 92 -7.11 11.90 0.23
CA PRO A 92 -8.26 11.73 1.11
C PRO A 92 -7.80 11.45 2.54
N LEU A 93 -8.59 11.89 3.51
CA LEU A 93 -8.42 11.49 4.91
C LEU A 93 -8.79 10.01 5.05
N LEU A 94 -7.82 9.20 5.45
CA LEU A 94 -8.04 7.78 5.72
C LEU A 94 -8.75 7.61 7.07
N GLN A 95 -9.59 6.58 7.18
CA GLN A 95 -10.33 6.24 8.40
C GLN A 95 -11.25 7.37 8.91
N TRP A 96 -11.72 8.26 8.01
CA TRP A 96 -12.68 9.30 8.38
C TRP A 96 -14.04 8.68 8.75
N GLU A 97 -14.54 8.93 9.95
CA GLU A 97 -15.87 8.43 10.35
C GLU A 97 -16.98 9.21 9.65
N VAL A 98 -17.85 8.50 8.93
CA VAL A 98 -19.10 9.06 8.43
C VAL A 98 -20.12 8.99 9.55
N ARG A 99 -20.63 10.16 9.94
CA ARG A 99 -21.68 10.32 10.94
C ARG A 99 -22.88 11.05 10.33
N ARG A 100 -24.07 10.75 10.83
CA ARG A 100 -25.29 11.52 10.52
C ARG A 100 -25.26 12.89 11.19
N ALA A 101 -26.17 13.77 10.79
CA ALA A 101 -26.32 15.10 11.39
C ALA A 101 -26.64 15.03 12.90
N ASP A 102 -27.28 13.95 13.37
CA ASP A 102 -27.55 13.69 14.79
C ASP A 102 -26.36 13.09 15.55
N GLY A 103 -25.20 12.93 14.90
CA GLY A 103 -23.99 12.35 15.47
C GLY A 103 -23.90 10.83 15.42
N THR A 104 -24.94 10.14 14.93
CA THR A 104 -24.95 8.67 14.84
C THR A 104 -23.89 8.17 13.87
N PHE A 105 -23.07 7.20 14.30
CA PHE A 105 -22.06 6.56 13.45
C PHE A 105 -22.73 5.75 12.33
N VAL A 106 -22.30 5.99 11.09
CA VAL A 106 -22.77 5.27 9.89
C VAL A 106 -21.74 4.24 9.44
N GLY A 107 -20.45 4.60 9.47
CA GLY A 107 -19.39 3.73 9.01
C GLY A 107 -18.10 4.46 8.65
N LEU A 108 -17.13 3.68 8.19
CA LEU A 108 -15.91 4.18 7.57
C LEU A 108 -16.03 4.04 6.05
N PRO A 109 -15.51 4.99 5.25
CA PRO A 109 -15.43 4.88 3.80
C PRO A 109 -14.66 3.63 3.42
N ARG A 110 -15.38 2.64 2.89
CA ARG A 110 -14.79 1.48 2.22
C ARG A 110 -15.31 1.46 0.80
N LEU A 111 -14.39 1.35 -0.15
CA LEU A 111 -14.71 1.05 -1.54
C LEU A 111 -14.51 -0.46 -1.70
N THR A 112 -15.61 -1.19 -1.86
CA THR A 112 -15.58 -2.56 -2.34
C THR A 112 -15.57 -2.51 -3.87
N GLY A 113 -14.55 -3.10 -4.48
CA GLY A 113 -14.45 -3.29 -5.93
C GLY A 113 -14.82 -4.70 -6.32
#